data_AF-A0A7G2LSV3-F1
#
_entry.id   AF-A0A7G2LSV3-F1
#
_cell.length_a   1.000
_cell.length_b   1.000
_cell.length_c   1.000
_cell.angle_alpha   90.00
_cell.angle_beta   90.00
_cell.angle_gamma   90.00
#
_symmetry.space_group_name_H-M   'P 1'
#
loop_
_entity.id
_entity.type
_entity.pdbx_description
1 polymer ?
#
loop_
_entity_poly.entity_id
_entity_poly.type
_entity_poly.pdbx_seq_one_letter_code
_entity_poly.pdbx_strand_id
1 'polypeptide(L)'
;MDRVAIVHENFLRRVAAGDFPVSTSDKKALDRAALEQLYRAQVLSRALDLQSRVMQKEGQGFYTIGSSGHEGMAAVAAALRVDDIAFLHYRDAAFQIARADQAEGQDMLRDMLLSFACSADDPISGG
;
A
#
# COMPACT_ATOMS: atom_id res chain seq x y z
N MET A 1 -9.40 20.71 -3.61
CA MET A 1 -9.47 19.23 -3.55
C MET A 1 -8.11 18.74 -3.09
N ASP A 2 -8.06 17.81 -2.13
CA ASP A 2 -6.81 17.24 -1.63
C ASP A 2 -6.06 16.50 -2.76
N ARG A 3 -4.72 16.63 -2.83
CA ARG A 3 -3.91 15.97 -3.88
C ARG A 3 -4.13 14.47 -3.94
N VAL A 4 -4.37 13.83 -2.80
CA VAL A 4 -4.64 12.38 -2.74
C VAL A 4 -5.94 12.02 -3.45
N ALA A 5 -6.99 12.83 -3.29
CA ALA A 5 -8.27 12.63 -3.98
C ALA A 5 -8.11 12.79 -5.50
N ILE A 6 -7.35 13.80 -5.96
CA ILE A 6 -7.08 14.00 -7.39
C ILE A 6 -6.39 12.77 -8.01
N VAL A 7 -5.40 12.19 -7.32
CA VAL A 7 -4.70 10.99 -7.82
C VAL A 7 -5.67 9.79 -7.87
N HIS A 8 -6.52 9.62 -6.86
CA HIS A 8 -7.51 8.56 -6.81
C HIS A 8 -8.57 8.67 -7.92
N GLU A 9 -9.14 9.86 -8.11
CA GLU A 9 -10.11 10.12 -9.18
C GLU A 9 -9.51 9.93 -10.58
N ASN A 10 -8.26 10.38 -10.78
CA ASN A 10 -7.54 10.13 -12.01
C ASN A 10 -7.34 8.63 -12.27
N PHE A 11 -6.97 7.87 -11.24
CA PHE A 11 -6.84 6.43 -11.34
C PHE A 11 -8.15 5.77 -11.77
N LEU A 12 -9.26 6.05 -11.08
CA LEU A 12 -10.58 5.48 -11.41
C LEU A 12 -11.00 5.83 -12.85
N ARG A 13 -10.84 7.09 -13.24
CA ARG A 13 -11.16 7.56 -14.59
C ARG A 13 -10.36 6.82 -15.66
N ARG A 14 -9.05 6.68 -15.48
CA ARG A 14 -8.18 6.02 -16.46
C ARG A 14 -8.45 4.53 -16.57
N VAL A 15 -8.67 3.84 -15.44
CA VAL A 15 -9.05 2.43 -15.41
C VAL A 15 -10.37 2.19 -16.14
N ALA A 16 -11.40 3.00 -15.85
CA ALA A 16 -12.70 2.88 -16.49
C ALA A 16 -12.65 3.14 -18.01
N ALA A 17 -11.76 4.04 -18.45
CA ALA A 17 -11.56 4.35 -19.87
C ALA A 17 -10.65 3.34 -20.60
N GLY A 18 -10.02 2.39 -19.89
CA GLY A 18 -8.97 1.54 -20.47
C GLY A 18 -7.71 2.31 -20.88
N ASP A 19 -7.51 3.52 -20.35
CA ASP A 19 -6.34 4.37 -20.58
C ASP A 19 -5.18 3.91 -19.68
N PHE A 20 -4.57 2.81 -20.07
CA PHE A 20 -3.41 2.25 -19.38
C PHE A 20 -2.11 2.79 -19.97
N PRO A 21 -1.05 2.96 -19.14
CA PRO A 21 0.27 3.28 -19.66
C PRO A 21 0.73 2.21 -20.65
N VAL A 22 1.34 2.64 -21.76
CA VAL A 22 1.95 1.73 -22.72
C VAL A 22 3.19 1.13 -22.08
N SER A 23 3.30 -0.20 -22.10
CA SER A 23 4.48 -0.89 -21.59
C SER A 23 5.72 -0.43 -22.34
N THR A 24 6.79 -0.12 -21.61
CA THR A 24 8.11 0.18 -22.17
C THR A 24 8.98 -1.06 -22.36
N SER A 25 8.45 -2.25 -22.04
CA SER A 25 9.15 -3.52 -22.08
C SER A 25 8.22 -4.66 -22.52
N ASP A 26 8.72 -5.54 -23.39
CA ASP A 26 8.01 -6.75 -23.82
C ASP A 26 8.29 -7.94 -22.87
N LYS A 27 9.13 -7.75 -21.85
CA LYS A 27 9.47 -8.82 -20.89
C LYS A 27 8.26 -9.14 -20.01
N LYS A 28 7.81 -10.39 -20.07
CA LYS A 28 6.82 -10.95 -19.16
C LYS A 28 7.52 -11.73 -18.05
N ALA A 29 8.10 -11.02 -17.10
CA ALA A 29 8.84 -11.62 -15.99
C ALA A 29 7.92 -12.18 -14.88
N LEU A 30 6.67 -11.73 -14.82
CA LEU A 30 5.70 -12.11 -13.80
C LEU A 30 4.53 -12.86 -14.43
N ASP A 31 4.06 -13.89 -13.74
CA ASP A 31 2.80 -14.54 -14.08
C ASP A 31 1.60 -13.70 -13.61
N ARG A 32 0.39 -14.14 -13.98
CA ARG A 32 -0.85 -13.45 -13.65
C ARG A 32 -1.08 -13.37 -12.13
N ALA A 33 -0.72 -14.40 -11.37
CA ALA A 33 -0.95 -14.45 -9.93
C ALA A 33 -0.04 -13.44 -9.21
N ALA A 34 1.23 -13.39 -9.58
CA ALA A 34 2.18 -12.41 -9.05
C ALA A 34 1.75 -10.97 -9.40
N LEU A 35 1.26 -10.72 -10.61
CA LEU A 35 0.71 -9.42 -11.00
C LEU A 35 -0.50 -9.02 -10.16
N GLU A 36 -1.41 -9.97 -9.89
CA GLU A 36 -2.57 -9.73 -9.03
C GLU A 36 -2.18 -9.41 -7.59
N GLN A 37 -1.20 -10.13 -7.03
CA GLN A 37 -0.68 -9.87 -5.68
C GLN A 37 -0.07 -8.46 -5.58
N LEU A 38 0.77 -8.08 -6.55
CA LEU A 38 1.34 -6.74 -6.58
C LEU A 38 0.29 -5.66 -6.65
N TYR A 39 -0.69 -5.84 -7.53
CA TYR A 39 -1.79 -4.90 -7.67
C TYR A 39 -2.62 -4.79 -6.38
N ARG A 40 -2.85 -5.90 -5.67
CA ARG A 40 -3.53 -5.89 -4.37
C ARG A 40 -2.76 -5.08 -3.33
N ALA A 41 -1.45 -5.28 -3.21
CA ALA A 41 -0.62 -4.50 -2.29
C ALA A 41 -0.65 -2.99 -2.60
N GLN A 42 -0.60 -2.64 -3.89
CA GLN A 42 -0.70 -1.25 -4.36
C GLN A 42 -2.04 -0.61 -4.02
N VAL A 43 -3.14 -1.32 -4.29
CA VAL A 43 -4.50 -0.83 -4.01
C VAL A 43 -4.74 -0.73 -2.50
N LEU A 44 -4.28 -1.71 -1.72
CA LEU A 44 -4.40 -1.69 -0.26
C LEU A 44 -3.64 -0.50 0.34
N SER A 45 -2.41 -0.25 -0.10
CA SER A 45 -1.64 0.93 0.35
C SER A 45 -2.41 2.24 0.07
N ARG A 46 -3.01 2.39 -1.11
CA ARG A 46 -3.84 3.55 -1.43
C ARG A 46 -5.12 3.63 -0.59
N ALA A 47 -5.77 2.49 -0.35
CA ALA A 47 -6.99 2.44 0.45
C ALA A 47 -6.72 2.84 1.91
N LEU A 48 -5.62 2.36 2.49
CA LEU A 48 -5.18 2.73 3.84
C LEU A 48 -4.85 4.22 3.94
N ASP A 49 -4.19 4.80 2.94
CA ASP A 49 -3.94 6.25 2.84
C ASP A 49 -5.22 7.10 2.83
N LEU A 50 -6.26 6.63 2.16
CA LEU A 50 -7.56 7.31 2.12
C LEU A 50 -8.27 7.14 3.47
N GLN A 51 -8.23 5.94 4.02
CA GLN A 51 -8.90 5.62 5.28
C GLN A 51 -8.27 6.36 6.46
N SER A 52 -6.94 6.47 6.53
CA SER A 52 -6.27 7.21 7.60
C SER A 52 -6.68 8.69 7.64
N ARG A 53 -6.96 9.29 6.49
CA ARG A 53 -7.49 10.66 6.39
C ARG A 53 -8.94 10.77 6.85
N VAL A 54 -9.76 9.75 6.61
CA VAL A 54 -11.13 9.68 7.14
C VAL A 54 -11.06 9.59 8.67
N MET A 55 -10.28 8.64 9.20
CA MET A 55 -10.08 8.47 10.63
C MET A 55 -9.56 9.75 11.30
N GLN A 56 -8.59 10.44 10.68
CA GLN A 56 -8.07 11.70 11.21
C GLN A 56 -9.15 12.79 11.30
N LYS A 57 -10.02 12.92 10.29
CA LYS A 57 -11.13 13.89 10.30
C LYS A 57 -12.16 13.57 11.38
N GLU A 58 -12.33 12.29 11.70
CA GLU A 58 -13.24 11.78 12.72
C GLU A 58 -12.61 11.77 14.13
N GLY A 59 -11.34 12.18 14.28
CA GLY A 59 -10.62 12.16 15.56
C GLY A 59 -10.23 10.75 16.02
N GLN A 60 -10.25 9.77 15.12
CA GLN A 60 -9.92 8.35 15.35
C GLN A 60 -8.49 8.00 14.92
N GLY A 61 -7.73 8.97 14.40
CA GLY A 61 -6.32 8.82 14.06
C GLY A 61 -5.57 10.13 14.27
N PHE A 62 -4.37 10.06 14.84
CA PHE A 62 -3.68 11.25 15.35
C PHE A 62 -2.59 11.78 14.41
N TYR A 63 -1.88 10.89 13.71
CA TYR A 63 -0.83 11.24 12.76
C TYR A 63 -0.91 10.34 11.54
N THR A 64 -0.87 10.94 10.33
CA THR A 64 -0.77 10.17 9.09
C THR A 64 0.10 10.89 8.08
N ILE A 65 1.02 10.15 7.45
CA ILE A 65 1.70 10.56 6.22
C ILE A 65 1.38 9.55 5.14
N GLY A 66 0.77 10.01 4.05
CA GLY A 66 0.35 9.13 2.96
C GLY A 66 1.53 8.58 2.14
N SER A 67 1.39 7.33 1.74
CA SER A 67 2.22 6.60 0.79
C SER A 67 1.91 6.92 -0.68
N SER A 68 0.92 7.77 -0.97
CA SER A 68 0.49 8.07 -2.33
C SER A 68 1.66 8.48 -3.24
N GLY A 69 1.83 7.75 -4.35
CA GLY A 69 2.96 7.87 -5.28
C GLY A 69 4.11 6.87 -5.04
N HIS A 70 4.10 6.13 -3.94
CA HIS A 70 5.09 5.09 -3.60
C HIS A 70 4.54 3.67 -3.77
N GLU A 71 3.36 3.51 -4.39
CA GLU A 71 2.73 2.19 -4.56
C GLU A 71 3.62 1.22 -5.36
N GLY A 72 4.46 1.76 -6.27
CA GLY A 72 5.46 0.97 -7.01
C GLY A 72 6.44 0.19 -6.14
N MET A 73 6.63 0.57 -4.87
CA MET A 73 7.53 -0.14 -3.95
C MET A 73 7.10 -1.59 -3.67
N ALA A 74 5.85 -1.97 -3.94
CA ALA A 74 5.41 -3.37 -3.91
C ALA A 74 6.25 -4.26 -4.86
N ALA A 75 6.65 -3.73 -6.03
CA ALA A 75 7.50 -4.45 -6.98
C ALA A 75 8.92 -4.66 -6.46
N VAL A 76 9.44 -3.73 -5.68
CA VAL A 76 10.76 -3.87 -5.04
C VAL A 76 10.69 -4.96 -3.97
N ALA A 77 9.64 -4.96 -3.14
CA ALA A 77 9.44 -6.02 -2.14
C ALA A 77 9.34 -7.41 -2.77
N ALA A 78 8.59 -7.55 -3.87
CA ALA A 78 8.46 -8.84 -4.57
C ALA A 78 9.73 -9.31 -5.30
N ALA A 79 10.67 -8.40 -5.57
CA ALA A 79 11.97 -8.75 -6.15
C ALA A 79 12.99 -9.22 -5.09
N LEU A 80 12.69 -9.03 -3.81
CA LEU A 80 13.56 -9.37 -2.68
C LEU A 80 13.01 -10.59 -1.94
N ARG A 81 13.89 -11.27 -1.19
CA ARG A 81 13.48 -12.32 -0.26
C ARG A 81 12.94 -11.69 1.01
N VAL A 82 12.07 -12.41 1.71
CA VAL A 82 11.48 -11.95 2.97
C VAL A 82 12.55 -11.64 4.05
N ASP A 83 13.70 -12.33 4.00
CA ASP A 83 14.83 -12.19 4.92
C ASP A 83 15.88 -11.14 4.48
N ASP A 84 15.68 -10.47 3.34
CA ASP A 84 16.57 -9.40 2.91
C ASP A 84 16.32 -8.12 3.75
N ILE A 85 17.41 -7.57 4.31
CA ILE A 85 17.36 -6.32 5.07
C ILE A 85 16.93 -5.19 4.16
N ALA A 86 15.95 -4.40 4.59
CA ALA A 86 15.50 -3.19 3.88
C ALA A 86 15.42 -1.99 4.83
N PHE A 87 16.11 -0.91 4.48
CA PHE A 87 15.98 0.39 5.16
C PHE A 87 14.92 1.21 4.42
N LEU A 88 13.69 1.18 4.94
CA LEU A 88 12.54 1.80 4.29
C LEU A 88 12.33 3.24 4.70
N HIS A 89 11.74 4.02 3.80
CA HIS A 89 11.16 5.30 4.14
C HIS A 89 9.77 5.08 4.77
N TYR A 90 9.32 5.99 5.64
CA TYR A 90 8.00 5.90 6.30
C TYR A 90 6.80 5.95 5.33
N ARG A 91 7.04 6.15 4.02
CA ARG A 91 6.02 6.21 2.96
C ARG A 91 5.93 4.91 2.14
N ASP A 92 6.74 3.91 2.48
CA ASP A 92 6.85 2.68 1.68
C ASP A 92 5.88 1.59 2.18
N ALA A 93 4.63 1.96 2.50
CA ALA A 93 3.64 1.00 2.98
C ALA A 93 3.39 -0.14 1.98
N ALA A 94 3.37 0.16 0.68
CA ALA A 94 3.23 -0.86 -0.36
C ALA A 94 4.37 -1.91 -0.33
N PHE A 95 5.59 -1.52 0.08
CA PHE A 95 6.67 -2.47 0.33
C PHE A 95 6.29 -3.39 1.49
N GLN A 96 5.90 -2.81 2.64
CA GLN A 96 5.60 -3.58 3.84
C GLN A 96 4.46 -4.57 3.62
N ILE A 97 3.38 -4.14 2.96
CA ILE A 97 2.24 -4.98 2.59
C ILE A 97 2.69 -6.16 1.71
N ALA A 98 3.39 -5.87 0.60
CA ALA A 98 3.82 -6.92 -0.32
C ALA A 98 4.84 -7.88 0.29
N ARG A 99 5.66 -7.44 1.26
CA ARG A 99 6.56 -8.33 2.01
C ARG A 99 5.83 -9.14 3.08
N ALA A 100 4.81 -8.58 3.73
CA ALA A 100 4.00 -9.30 4.69
C ALA A 100 3.29 -10.50 4.04
N ASP A 101 2.84 -10.36 2.79
CA ASP A 101 2.26 -11.45 2.00
C ASP A 101 3.24 -12.61 1.70
N GLN A 102 4.55 -12.39 1.87
CA GLN A 102 5.58 -13.43 1.75
C GLN A 102 5.79 -14.21 3.05
N ALA A 103 5.23 -13.74 4.16
CA ALA A 103 5.34 -14.34 5.48
C ALA A 103 3.99 -14.92 5.93
N GLU A 104 4.02 -16.02 6.69
CA GLU A 104 2.80 -16.60 7.24
C GLU A 104 2.27 -15.80 8.44
N GLY A 105 0.94 -15.73 8.55
CA GLY A 105 0.25 -15.20 9.74
C GLY A 105 0.19 -13.68 9.86
N GLN A 106 0.54 -12.93 8.82
CA GLN A 106 0.44 -11.47 8.81
C GLN A 106 -0.93 -10.99 8.29
N ASP A 107 -1.52 -9.98 8.92
CA ASP A 107 -2.70 -9.27 8.42
C ASP A 107 -2.41 -7.76 8.39
N MET A 108 -1.72 -7.33 7.35
CA MET A 108 -1.23 -5.95 7.27
C MET A 108 -2.36 -4.92 7.13
N LEU A 109 -3.54 -5.31 6.63
CA LEU A 109 -4.72 -4.43 6.65
C LEU A 109 -5.13 -4.14 8.08
N ARG A 110 -5.29 -5.19 8.90
CA ARG A 110 -5.69 -5.06 10.30
C ARG A 110 -4.63 -4.33 11.12
N ASP A 111 -3.37 -4.76 10.99
CA ASP A 111 -2.28 -4.26 11.82
C ASP A 111 -2.04 -2.76 11.58
N MET A 112 -2.08 -2.31 10.32
CA MET A 112 -1.98 -0.88 10.01
C MET A 112 -3.18 -0.08 10.52
N LEU A 113 -4.40 -0.61 10.46
CA LEU A 113 -5.59 0.09 11.00
C LEU A 113 -5.55 0.21 12.53
N LEU A 114 -5.04 -0.81 13.23
CA LEU A 114 -4.83 -0.74 14.68
C LEU A 114 -3.79 0.30 15.05
N SER A 115 -2.69 0.36 14.30
CA SER A 115 -1.66 1.37 14.47
C SER A 115 -2.20 2.78 14.23
N PHE A 116 -3.01 2.97 13.17
CA PHE A 116 -3.65 4.27 12.89
C PHE A 116 -4.58 4.73 14.02
N ALA A 117 -5.27 3.79 14.66
CA ALA A 117 -6.18 4.04 15.77
C ALA A 117 -5.48 4.23 17.13
N CYS A 118 -4.15 4.04 17.21
CA CYS A 118 -3.42 3.90 18.48
C CYS A 118 -4.10 2.87 19.39
N SER A 119 -4.50 1.74 18.82
CA SER A 119 -5.19 0.68 19.56
C SER A 119 -4.21 0.00 20.51
N ALA A 120 -4.69 -0.34 21.71
CA ALA A 120 -3.94 -1.20 22.64
C ALA A 120 -3.64 -2.59 22.06
N ASP A 121 -4.36 -2.99 21.00
CA ASP A 121 -4.15 -4.24 20.27
C ASP A 121 -3.14 -4.11 19.11
N ASP A 122 -2.50 -2.94 18.90
CA ASP A 122 -1.43 -2.80 17.89
C ASP A 122 -0.27 -3.76 18.21
N PRO A 123 0.02 -4.75 17.35
CA PRO A 123 1.04 -5.76 17.63
C PRO A 123 2.47 -5.19 17.71
N ILE A 124 2.70 -3.98 17.21
CA ILE A 124 4.02 -3.34 17.20
C ILE A 124 4.22 -2.43 18.41
N SER A 125 3.25 -1.56 18.70
CA SER A 125 3.40 -0.51 19.71
C SER A 125 2.68 -0.80 21.03
N GLY A 126 1.58 -1.57 21.00
CA GLY A 126 0.70 -1.78 22.15
C GLY A 126 -0.19 -0.59 22.52
N GLY A 127 -0.34 0.40 21.63
CA GLY A 127 -1.18 1.60 21.84
C GLY A 127 -0.43 2.82 22.32
#